data_AF-A0AA88UI84-F1
#
_entry.id   AF-A0AA88UI84-F1
#
_cell.length_a   1.000
_cell.length_b   1.000
_cell.length_c   1.000
_cell.angle_alpha   90.00
_cell.angle_beta   90.00
_cell.angle_gamma   90.00
#
_symmetry.space_group_name_H-M   'P 1'
#
loop_
_entity.id
_entity.type
_entity.pdbx_description
1 polymer ?
#
loop_
_entity_poly.entity_id
_entity_poly.type
_entity_poly.pdbx_seq_one_letter_code
_entity_poly.pdbx_strand_id
1 'polypeptide(L)'
;MEDQKKSYTSSLLSRVMLEPGQTADAAIMEITNMILEKAADARSCYAATHELDDDVRFAEMLLVDGCFILELLYRKQKADHPQNVDPILGNTFIFIDVIHDLLLLENQIPMFVLQTLFDLSLVQPYPLFDLIISFFGKMLNFNLKIRKVVMTETAAHILGLLHDCYLPCDTAAQNTNQIIKHSAVDLDRAGVDFKEEVVLGEFTFWKQWHDVEEYCNSEWPSYLASLRRDYFSSPWALISVFAALILFALTVLQTVYTAILGAHGVWEGVETGYVGPQNGEALNQAQKDALGKERKKDQRALTIIHQGLDDEMFEKVANETNSKQAWDTVRLQTLRAEFESLLMKET
;
A
#
# COMPACT_ATOMS: atom_id res chain seq x y z
N MET A 1 8.86 -11.52 7.41
CA MET A 1 10.30 -11.61 7.09
C MET A 1 10.84 -12.99 7.44
N GLU A 2 10.61 -13.49 8.65
CA GLU A 2 11.05 -14.83 9.11
C GLU A 2 10.68 -15.99 8.18
N ASP A 3 9.45 -16.06 7.67
CA ASP A 3 9.06 -17.14 6.75
C ASP A 3 9.83 -17.10 5.41
N GLN A 4 10.21 -15.90 4.96
CA GLN A 4 11.05 -15.75 3.77
C GLN A 4 12.49 -16.20 4.07
N LYS A 5 13.06 -15.81 5.21
CA LYS A 5 14.40 -16.30 5.63
C LYS A 5 14.45 -17.83 5.66
N LYS A 6 13.44 -18.48 6.24
CA LYS A 6 13.33 -19.95 6.26
C LYS A 6 13.23 -20.53 4.86
N SER A 7 12.41 -19.94 3.98
CA SER A 7 12.29 -20.39 2.58
C SER A 7 13.62 -20.32 1.83
N TYR A 8 14.39 -19.25 1.99
CA TYR A 8 15.71 -19.09 1.38
C TYR A 8 16.71 -20.08 1.94
N THR A 9 16.72 -20.25 3.26
CA THR A 9 17.55 -21.23 3.96
C THR A 9 17.29 -22.63 3.47
N SER A 10 16.02 -23.09 3.44
CA SER A 10 15.67 -24.39 2.89
C SER A 10 16.06 -24.53 1.41
N SER A 11 15.94 -23.46 0.61
CA SER A 11 16.37 -23.48 -0.78
C SER A 11 17.87 -23.71 -0.92
N LEU A 12 18.69 -23.02 -0.11
CA LEU A 12 20.14 -23.20 -0.12
C LEU A 12 20.54 -24.59 0.38
N LEU A 13 20.00 -25.01 1.53
CA LEU A 13 20.28 -26.32 2.12
C LEU A 13 19.88 -27.48 1.20
N SER A 14 18.82 -27.33 0.41
CA SER A 14 18.45 -28.33 -0.60
C SER A 14 19.50 -28.53 -1.70
N ARG A 15 20.45 -27.59 -1.83
CA ARG A 15 21.55 -27.61 -2.80
C ARG A 15 22.92 -27.87 -2.18
N VAL A 16 23.04 -27.92 -0.86
CA VAL A 16 24.28 -28.33 -0.19
C VAL A 16 24.57 -29.79 -0.55
N MET A 17 25.85 -30.11 -0.79
CA MET A 17 26.22 -31.47 -1.19
C MET A 17 25.85 -32.46 -0.10
N LEU A 18 24.95 -33.38 -0.42
CA LEU A 18 24.76 -34.60 0.36
C LEU A 18 25.82 -35.60 -0.09
N GLU A 19 26.61 -36.13 0.85
CA GLU A 19 27.43 -37.30 0.53
C GLU A 19 26.53 -38.46 0.05
N PRO A 20 27.01 -39.36 -0.82
CA PRO A 20 26.20 -40.47 -1.31
C PRO A 20 25.60 -41.30 -0.16
N GLY A 21 24.29 -41.20 0.05
CA GLY A 21 23.56 -41.89 1.13
C GLY A 21 23.22 -41.03 2.35
N GLN A 22 23.63 -39.76 2.39
CA GLN A 22 23.30 -38.82 3.46
C GLN A 22 21.89 -38.25 3.28
N THR A 23 21.11 -38.22 4.37
CA THR A 23 19.78 -37.59 4.38
C THR A 23 19.90 -36.08 4.58
N ALA A 24 18.89 -35.32 4.16
CA ALA A 24 18.85 -33.86 4.37
C ALA A 24 18.99 -33.50 5.85
N ASP A 25 18.31 -34.23 6.75
CA ASP A 25 18.39 -34.00 8.19
C ASP A 25 19.81 -34.24 8.74
N ALA A 26 20.51 -35.26 8.22
CA ALA A 26 21.89 -35.54 8.62
C ALA A 26 22.86 -34.43 8.18
N ALA A 27 22.68 -33.90 6.97
CA ALA A 27 23.49 -32.78 6.48
C ALA A 27 23.19 -31.48 7.23
N ILE A 28 21.93 -31.18 7.52
CA ILE A 28 21.57 -30.01 8.33
C ILE A 28 22.19 -30.11 9.73
N MET A 29 22.14 -31.28 10.35
CA MET A 29 22.75 -31.51 11.66
C MET A 29 24.27 -31.37 11.62
N GLU A 30 24.93 -31.86 10.57
CA GLU A 30 26.37 -31.69 10.36
C GLU A 30 26.76 -30.22 10.20
N ILE A 31 26.03 -29.46 9.36
CA ILE A 31 26.25 -28.02 9.19
C ILE A 31 26.02 -27.28 10.50
N THR A 32 24.95 -27.62 11.21
CA THR A 32 24.63 -27.03 12.51
C THR A 32 25.76 -27.28 13.51
N ASN A 33 26.32 -28.49 13.56
CA ASN A 33 27.47 -28.81 14.40
C ASN A 33 28.73 -28.02 14.01
N MET A 34 29.01 -27.85 12.71
CA MET A 34 30.14 -27.02 12.26
C MET A 34 30.00 -25.55 12.69
N ILE A 35 28.79 -25.01 12.66
CA ILE A 35 28.52 -23.65 13.12
C ILE A 35 28.55 -23.59 14.66
N LEU A 36 28.09 -24.63 15.34
CA LEU A 36 28.15 -24.75 16.80
C LEU A 36 29.59 -24.76 17.31
N GLU A 37 30.50 -25.47 16.64
CA GLU A 37 31.95 -25.43 16.96
C GLU A 37 32.55 -24.03 16.83
N LYS A 38 31.94 -23.19 16.00
CA LYS A 38 32.35 -21.80 15.74
C LYS A 38 31.57 -20.77 16.58
N ALA A 39 30.58 -21.20 17.36
CA ALA A 39 29.66 -20.32 18.07
C ALA A 39 30.37 -19.44 19.11
N ALA A 40 31.33 -19.98 19.86
CA ALA A 40 32.07 -19.22 20.86
C ALA A 40 32.90 -18.08 20.23
N ASP A 41 33.62 -18.38 19.15
CA ASP A 41 34.39 -17.38 18.40
C ASP A 41 33.46 -16.34 17.77
N ALA A 42 32.34 -16.78 17.19
CA ALA A 42 31.36 -15.86 16.60
C ALA A 42 30.75 -14.94 17.66
N ARG A 43 30.45 -15.46 18.85
CA ARG A 43 29.95 -14.67 19.98
C ARG A 43 30.95 -13.61 20.42
N SER A 44 32.25 -13.91 20.38
CA SER A 44 33.30 -12.94 20.71
C SER A 44 33.33 -11.72 19.79
N CYS A 45 32.71 -11.81 18.61
CA CYS A 45 32.54 -10.68 17.69
C CYS A 45 31.41 -9.72 18.10
N TYR A 46 30.53 -10.12 19.03
CA TYR A 46 29.42 -9.30 19.51
C TYR A 46 29.72 -8.71 20.90
N ALA A 47 29.21 -7.51 21.16
CA ALA A 47 29.22 -6.95 22.51
C ALA A 47 28.43 -7.88 23.45
N ALA A 48 28.87 -8.04 24.69
CA ALA A 48 28.29 -9.00 25.63
C ALA A 48 26.78 -8.77 25.84
N THR A 49 25.95 -9.65 25.28
CA THR A 49 24.49 -9.65 25.42
C THR A 49 24.03 -10.95 26.09
N HIS A 50 23.12 -10.84 27.07
CA HIS A 50 22.60 -11.99 27.85
C HIS A 50 21.69 -12.92 27.02
N GLU A 51 21.30 -12.52 25.81
CA GLU A 51 20.43 -13.28 24.91
C GLU A 51 21.17 -14.39 24.13
N LEU A 52 22.49 -14.48 24.30
CA LEU A 52 23.36 -15.40 23.57
C LEU A 52 23.81 -16.62 24.39
N ASP A 53 23.27 -16.85 25.59
CA ASP A 53 23.76 -17.90 26.51
C ASP A 53 23.51 -19.34 26.02
N ASP A 54 22.63 -19.54 25.04
CA ASP A 54 22.38 -20.85 24.41
C ASP A 54 23.18 -20.99 23.11
N ASP A 55 24.30 -21.70 23.16
CA ASP A 55 25.19 -21.96 22.01
C ASP A 55 24.44 -22.60 20.83
N VAL A 56 23.49 -23.49 21.11
CA VAL A 56 22.74 -24.21 20.06
C VAL A 56 21.83 -23.25 19.32
N ARG A 57 21.03 -22.48 20.05
CA ARG A 57 20.16 -21.46 19.44
C ARG A 57 20.97 -20.38 18.72
N PHE A 58 22.11 -19.98 19.27
CA PHE A 58 22.98 -19.01 18.61
C PHE A 58 23.53 -19.55 17.29
N ALA A 59 23.98 -20.80 17.27
CA ALA A 59 24.41 -21.46 16.04
C ALA A 59 23.27 -21.58 15.00
N GLU A 60 22.04 -21.90 15.45
CA GLU A 60 20.86 -21.92 14.57
C GLU A 60 20.56 -20.55 13.96
N MET A 61 20.66 -19.47 14.74
CA MET A 61 20.48 -18.10 14.24
C MET A 61 21.53 -17.76 13.18
N LEU A 62 22.81 -18.02 13.46
CA LEU A 62 23.90 -17.81 12.52
C LEU A 62 23.73 -18.63 11.22
N LEU A 63 23.27 -19.88 11.35
CA LEU A 63 22.99 -20.75 10.21
C LEU A 63 21.89 -20.18 9.33
N VAL A 64 20.73 -19.84 9.91
CA VAL A 64 19.57 -19.33 9.17
C VAL A 64 19.91 -18.01 8.50
N ASP A 65 20.50 -17.07 9.23
CA ASP A 65 20.81 -15.75 8.67
C ASP A 65 21.94 -15.82 7.65
N GLY A 66 22.97 -16.66 7.89
CA GLY A 66 24.04 -16.88 6.94
C GLY A 66 23.56 -17.53 5.64
N CYS A 67 22.72 -18.56 5.74
CA CYS A 67 22.11 -19.19 4.57
C CYS A 67 21.19 -18.23 3.81
N PHE A 68 20.43 -17.39 4.51
CA PHE A 68 19.59 -16.37 3.89
C PHE A 68 20.43 -15.38 3.06
N ILE A 69 21.52 -14.85 3.62
CA ILE A 69 22.41 -13.92 2.92
C ILE A 69 22.99 -14.57 1.67
N LEU A 70 23.59 -15.76 1.80
CA LEU A 70 24.21 -16.45 0.67
C LEU A 70 23.19 -16.74 -0.44
N GLU A 71 21.99 -17.19 -0.06
CA GLU A 71 20.94 -17.44 -1.03
C GLU A 71 20.47 -16.18 -1.76
N LEU A 72 20.32 -15.07 -1.04
CA LEU A 72 19.97 -13.78 -1.61
C LEU A 72 21.01 -13.34 -2.66
N LEU A 73 22.30 -13.50 -2.33
CA LEU A 73 23.40 -13.22 -3.25
C LEU A 73 23.32 -14.10 -4.51
N TYR A 74 23.11 -15.41 -4.36
CA TYR A 74 23.01 -16.36 -5.49
C TYR A 74 21.81 -16.09 -6.39
N ARG A 75 20.65 -15.81 -5.81
CA ARG A 75 19.44 -15.49 -6.59
C ARG A 75 19.61 -14.21 -7.38
N LYS A 76 20.25 -13.19 -6.80
CA LYS A 76 20.50 -11.93 -7.51
C LYS A 76 21.45 -12.10 -8.70
N GLN A 77 22.41 -13.03 -8.61
CA GLN A 77 23.26 -13.37 -9.74
C GLN A 77 22.48 -14.04 -10.88
N LYS A 78 21.44 -14.83 -10.56
CA LYS A 78 20.59 -15.55 -11.53
C LYS A 78 19.36 -14.76 -12.01
N ALA A 79 19.10 -13.59 -11.43
CA ALA A 79 17.87 -12.81 -11.63
C ALA A 79 17.64 -12.27 -13.06
N ASP A 80 18.50 -12.58 -14.02
CA ASP A 80 18.25 -12.34 -15.46
C ASP A 80 17.28 -13.35 -16.09
N HIS A 81 16.79 -14.36 -15.35
CA HIS A 81 15.85 -15.36 -15.85
C HIS A 81 14.39 -15.11 -15.41
N PRO A 82 13.45 -14.85 -16.35
CA PRO A 82 12.09 -14.34 -16.05
C PRO A 82 11.08 -15.38 -15.54
N GLN A 83 11.49 -16.59 -15.14
CA GLN A 83 10.54 -17.68 -14.86
C GLN A 83 10.13 -17.84 -13.39
N ASN A 84 10.64 -17.02 -12.47
CA ASN A 84 10.14 -17.00 -11.10
C ASN A 84 10.39 -15.62 -10.46
N VAL A 85 9.32 -14.88 -10.15
CA VAL A 85 9.44 -13.56 -9.50
C VAL A 85 9.77 -13.82 -8.03
N ASP A 86 11.04 -13.67 -7.70
CA ASP A 86 11.53 -13.80 -6.33
C ASP A 86 10.83 -12.76 -5.41
N PRO A 87 10.29 -13.15 -4.23
CA PRO A 87 9.49 -12.25 -3.40
C PRO A 87 10.24 -11.02 -2.87
N ILE A 88 11.56 -11.15 -2.68
CA ILE A 88 12.41 -10.06 -2.19
C ILE A 88 12.96 -9.27 -3.38
N LEU A 89 13.64 -9.93 -4.32
CA LEU A 89 14.30 -9.28 -5.44
C LEU A 89 13.31 -8.70 -6.46
N GLY A 90 12.10 -9.25 -6.54
CA GLY A 90 11.01 -8.78 -7.41
C GLY A 90 10.22 -7.61 -6.82
N ASN A 91 10.43 -7.27 -5.54
CA ASN A 91 9.84 -6.11 -4.89
C ASN A 91 10.93 -5.13 -4.43
N THR A 92 11.10 -4.04 -5.18
CA THR A 92 12.15 -3.04 -4.94
C THR A 92 12.17 -2.51 -3.52
N PHE A 93 11.02 -2.31 -2.87
CA PHE A 93 10.96 -1.77 -1.51
C PHE A 93 11.45 -2.79 -0.48
N ILE A 94 10.90 -4.01 -0.52
CA ILE A 94 11.35 -5.10 0.36
C ILE A 94 12.85 -5.37 0.16
N PHE A 95 13.33 -5.29 -1.08
CA PHE A 95 14.75 -5.44 -1.37
C PHE A 95 15.58 -4.33 -0.70
N ILE A 96 15.16 -3.07 -0.75
CA ILE A 96 15.87 -1.96 -0.09
C ILE A 96 15.85 -2.13 1.43
N ASP A 97 14.73 -2.51 2.03
CA ASP A 97 14.61 -2.73 3.47
C ASP A 97 15.57 -3.84 3.94
N VAL A 98 15.57 -4.98 3.22
CA VAL A 98 16.48 -6.09 3.51
C VAL A 98 17.94 -5.65 3.42
N ILE A 99 18.29 -4.82 2.45
CA ILE A 99 19.67 -4.33 2.29
C ILE A 99 20.06 -3.43 3.45
N HIS A 100 19.18 -2.50 3.84
CA HIS A 100 19.43 -1.62 4.98
C HIS A 100 19.68 -2.46 6.23
N ASP A 101 18.83 -3.45 6.48
CA ASP A 101 18.99 -4.39 7.60
C ASP A 101 20.32 -5.15 7.53
N LEU A 102 20.75 -5.60 6.35
CA LEU A 102 22.05 -6.28 6.17
C LEU A 102 23.27 -5.37 6.39
N LEU A 103 23.09 -4.04 6.32
CA LEU A 103 24.15 -3.05 6.52
C LEU A 103 24.13 -2.43 7.93
N LEU A 104 23.15 -2.77 8.77
CA LEU A 104 23.18 -2.41 10.19
C LEU A 104 24.32 -3.13 10.90
N LEU A 105 25.06 -2.39 11.73
CA LEU A 105 26.18 -2.92 12.51
C LEU A 105 25.73 -4.05 13.46
N GLU A 106 24.52 -3.93 14.01
CA GLU A 106 23.91 -4.91 14.92
C GLU A 106 23.56 -6.24 14.24
N ASN A 107 23.37 -6.23 12.92
CA ASN A 107 22.97 -7.39 12.12
C ASN A 107 24.14 -7.96 11.28
N GLN A 108 25.37 -7.74 11.73
CA GLN A 108 26.54 -8.27 11.04
C GLN A 108 26.78 -9.73 11.44
N ILE A 109 26.94 -10.60 10.43
CA ILE A 109 27.44 -11.96 10.61
C ILE A 109 28.96 -11.96 10.39
N PRO A 110 29.76 -12.59 11.27
CA PRO A 110 31.19 -12.72 11.05
C PRO A 110 31.52 -13.41 9.73
N MET A 111 32.49 -12.86 9.00
CA MET A 111 32.84 -13.30 7.64
C MET A 111 33.26 -14.77 7.60
N PHE A 112 33.93 -15.27 8.65
CA PHE A 112 34.33 -16.68 8.71
C PHE A 112 33.15 -17.64 8.82
N VAL A 113 32.02 -17.23 9.40
CA VAL A 113 30.78 -18.02 9.44
C VAL A 113 30.19 -18.09 8.04
N LEU A 114 30.09 -16.95 7.35
CA LEU A 114 29.64 -16.90 5.96
C LEU A 114 30.55 -17.69 5.03
N GLN A 115 31.87 -17.63 5.22
CA GLN A 115 32.83 -18.41 4.45
C GLN A 115 32.64 -19.91 4.67
N THR A 116 32.46 -20.34 5.93
CA THR A 116 32.18 -21.75 6.25
C THR A 116 30.93 -22.24 5.51
N LEU A 117 29.84 -21.48 5.55
CA LEU A 117 28.60 -21.82 4.84
C LEU A 117 28.78 -21.77 3.32
N PHE A 118 29.56 -20.83 2.81
CA PHE A 118 29.86 -20.67 1.38
C PHE A 118 30.63 -21.87 0.83
N ASP A 119 31.65 -22.34 1.53
CA ASP A 119 32.48 -23.47 1.12
C ASP A 119 31.68 -24.78 1.03
N LEU A 120 30.62 -24.92 1.83
CA LEU A 120 29.67 -26.03 1.80
C LEU A 120 28.64 -25.91 0.67
N SER A 121 28.37 -24.69 0.22
CA SER A 121 27.31 -24.35 -0.71
C SER A 121 27.82 -24.28 -2.15
N LEU A 122 27.92 -25.42 -2.84
CA LEU A 122 28.24 -25.57 -4.28
C LEU A 122 29.29 -24.59 -4.85
N VAL A 123 30.48 -25.12 -5.17
CA VAL A 123 31.60 -24.43 -5.84
C VAL A 123 31.12 -23.44 -6.92
N GLN A 124 31.07 -22.16 -6.55
CA GLN A 124 30.90 -21.08 -7.50
C GLN A 124 32.25 -20.73 -8.14
N PRO A 125 32.27 -20.24 -9.39
CA PRO A 125 33.50 -19.82 -10.04
C PRO A 125 34.12 -18.55 -9.44
N TYR A 126 33.45 -17.90 -8.48
CA TYR A 126 33.87 -16.62 -7.90
C TYR A 126 34.01 -16.73 -6.37
N PRO A 127 35.03 -16.09 -5.77
CA PRO A 127 35.15 -15.95 -4.31
C PRO A 127 33.93 -15.29 -3.65
N LEU A 128 33.68 -15.60 -2.37
CA LEU A 128 32.59 -14.99 -1.59
C LEU A 128 32.66 -13.45 -1.60
N PHE A 129 33.85 -12.88 -1.38
CA PHE A 129 34.05 -11.43 -1.42
C PHE A 129 33.61 -10.81 -2.74
N ASP A 130 33.88 -11.48 -3.86
CA ASP A 130 33.50 -11.00 -5.18
C ASP A 130 32.00 -10.97 -5.37
N LEU A 131 31.30 -11.96 -4.82
CA LEU A 131 29.86 -12.06 -4.86
C LEU A 131 29.21 -10.93 -4.06
N ILE A 132 29.71 -10.68 -2.84
CA ILE A 132 29.26 -9.59 -1.97
C ILE A 132 29.51 -8.23 -2.65
N ILE A 133 30.73 -7.98 -3.12
CA ILE A 133 31.09 -6.72 -3.79
C ILE A 133 30.27 -6.51 -5.06
N SER A 134 30.03 -7.55 -5.85
CA SER A 134 29.20 -7.46 -7.05
C SER A 134 27.75 -7.11 -6.73
N PHE A 135 27.20 -7.73 -5.68
CA PHE A 135 25.84 -7.52 -5.24
C PHE A 135 25.61 -6.08 -4.73
N PHE A 136 26.40 -5.63 -3.75
CA PHE A 136 26.26 -4.29 -3.19
C PHE A 136 26.81 -3.19 -4.12
N GLY A 137 27.82 -3.50 -4.91
CA GLY A 137 28.47 -2.55 -5.81
C GLY A 137 27.57 -2.02 -6.93
N LYS A 138 26.72 -2.89 -7.49
CA LYS A 138 25.70 -2.48 -8.47
C LYS A 138 24.65 -1.55 -7.86
N MET A 139 24.35 -1.71 -6.58
CA MET A 139 23.36 -0.91 -5.88
C MET A 139 23.91 0.44 -5.41
N LEU A 140 25.14 0.47 -4.92
CA LEU A 140 25.75 1.65 -4.31
C LEU A 140 26.38 2.61 -5.35
N ASN A 141 26.21 2.38 -6.66
CA ASN A 141 26.72 3.21 -7.77
C ASN A 141 28.26 3.39 -7.82
N PHE A 142 29.05 2.33 -7.62
CA PHE A 142 30.52 2.43 -7.62
C PHE A 142 31.24 1.82 -8.85
N ASN A 143 32.33 2.47 -9.28
CA ASN A 143 33.38 1.88 -10.15
C ASN A 143 34.37 1.03 -9.31
N LEU A 144 33.89 -0.07 -8.70
CA LEU A 144 34.67 -0.94 -7.79
C LEU A 144 35.81 -1.72 -8.46
N LYS A 145 35.93 -1.68 -9.78
CA LYS A 145 36.85 -2.55 -10.56
C LYS A 145 38.34 -2.38 -10.20
N ILE A 146 38.76 -1.22 -9.71
CA ILE A 146 40.18 -0.95 -9.37
C ILE A 146 40.51 -1.34 -7.91
N ARG A 147 39.53 -1.28 -7.00
CA ARG A 147 39.72 -1.51 -5.55
C ARG A 147 39.80 -2.97 -5.13
N LYS A 148 39.15 -3.83 -5.93
CA LYS A 148 38.93 -5.25 -5.65
C LYS A 148 40.21 -6.06 -5.43
N VAL A 149 41.35 -5.62 -5.98
CA VAL A 149 42.62 -6.38 -5.96
C VAL A 149 43.37 -6.29 -4.62
N VAL A 150 43.07 -5.30 -3.75
CA VAL A 150 43.89 -5.02 -2.55
C VAL A 150 43.24 -5.51 -1.23
N MET A 151 41.94 -5.78 -1.21
CA MET A 151 41.15 -5.81 0.05
C MET A 151 40.73 -7.22 0.54
N THR A 152 41.08 -8.31 -0.16
CA THR A 152 40.35 -9.59 -0.05
C THR A 152 40.67 -10.49 1.15
N GLU A 153 41.58 -10.12 2.07
CA GLU A 153 42.02 -11.07 3.13
C GLU A 153 41.75 -10.63 4.58
N THR A 154 41.19 -9.43 4.84
CA THR A 154 41.15 -8.88 6.22
C THR A 154 39.77 -8.51 6.76
N ALA A 155 38.72 -8.53 5.94
CA ALA A 155 37.41 -8.06 6.36
C ALA A 155 36.72 -9.01 7.35
N ALA A 156 36.35 -8.49 8.53
CA ALA A 156 35.71 -9.26 9.60
C ALA A 156 34.22 -9.56 9.34
N HIS A 157 33.52 -8.76 8.53
CA HIS A 157 32.10 -8.90 8.19
C HIS A 157 31.77 -8.09 6.91
N ILE A 158 30.53 -8.18 6.40
CA ILE A 158 30.11 -7.54 5.13
C ILE A 158 30.31 -6.02 5.17
N LEU A 159 29.84 -5.35 6.22
CA LEU A 159 29.98 -3.90 6.35
C LEU A 159 31.46 -3.48 6.42
N GLY A 160 32.32 -4.26 7.08
CA GLY A 160 33.77 -4.02 7.11
C GLY A 160 34.39 -4.13 5.72
N LEU A 161 34.04 -5.18 4.97
CA LEU A 161 34.48 -5.35 3.57
C LEU A 161 34.06 -4.15 2.71
N LEU A 162 32.81 -3.68 2.87
CA LEU A 162 32.33 -2.52 2.14
C LEU A 162 33.05 -1.26 2.60
N HIS A 163 33.27 -1.04 3.89
CA HIS A 163 34.04 0.11 4.39
C HIS A 163 35.47 0.15 3.81
N ASP A 164 36.15 -0.99 3.74
CA ASP A 164 37.48 -1.10 3.12
C ASP A 164 37.43 -0.78 1.62
N CYS A 165 36.32 -1.13 0.96
CA CYS A 165 36.03 -0.69 -0.40
C CYS A 165 35.71 0.83 -0.52
N TYR A 166 35.65 1.60 0.56
CA TYR A 166 35.44 3.06 0.54
C TYR A 166 36.65 3.87 1.04
N LEU A 167 37.56 3.30 1.83
CA LEU A 167 38.81 3.95 2.28
C LEU A 167 39.76 4.39 1.14
N PRO A 168 40.11 5.68 0.98
CA PRO A 168 41.03 6.12 -0.06
C PRO A 168 42.33 5.31 -0.07
N CYS A 169 42.75 4.81 -1.23
CA CYS A 169 44.03 4.11 -1.35
C CYS A 169 45.14 5.15 -1.53
N ASP A 170 46.12 5.19 -0.62
CA ASP A 170 47.24 6.15 -0.65
C ASP A 170 48.18 5.97 -1.85
N THR A 171 47.97 4.93 -2.68
CA THR A 171 48.82 4.60 -3.82
C THR A 171 48.07 4.63 -5.14
N ALA A 172 47.56 5.78 -5.56
CA ALA A 172 47.31 6.06 -6.98
C ALA A 172 47.12 7.57 -7.24
N ALA A 173 48.24 8.29 -7.37
CA ALA A 173 48.25 9.51 -8.18
C ALA A 173 47.95 9.14 -9.65
N GLN A 174 46.68 9.10 -10.03
CA GLN A 174 46.27 9.02 -11.43
C GLN A 174 45.15 10.02 -11.71
N ASN A 175 45.59 11.16 -12.24
CA ASN A 175 44.93 12.05 -13.20
C ASN A 175 43.51 11.65 -13.62
N THR A 176 42.56 11.90 -12.74
CA THR A 176 41.18 12.19 -13.12
C THR A 176 40.80 13.46 -12.40
N ASN A 177 39.95 14.31 -13.01
CA ASN A 177 39.34 15.48 -12.36
C ASN A 177 38.38 15.02 -11.24
N GLN A 178 38.91 14.28 -10.27
CA GLN A 178 38.21 13.79 -9.11
C GLN A 178 38.16 14.93 -8.11
N ILE A 179 36.94 15.33 -7.77
CA ILE A 179 36.67 16.18 -6.62
C ILE A 179 37.26 15.45 -5.41
N ILE A 180 38.38 15.97 -4.88
CA ILE A 180 39.02 15.46 -3.67
C ILE A 180 38.00 15.63 -2.54
N LYS A 181 37.43 14.52 -2.06
CA LYS A 181 36.54 14.53 -0.90
C LYS A 181 37.41 14.40 0.35
N HIS A 182 37.49 15.46 1.14
CA HIS A 182 38.17 15.47 2.43
C HIS A 182 37.34 14.72 3.48
N SER A 183 38.00 14.01 4.41
CA SER A 183 37.29 13.32 5.49
C SER A 183 36.62 14.34 6.42
N ALA A 184 35.59 13.91 7.16
CA ALA A 184 34.95 14.78 8.14
C ALA A 184 35.95 15.30 9.19
N VAL A 185 36.95 14.48 9.56
CA VAL A 185 38.02 14.86 10.49
C VAL A 185 38.94 15.92 9.90
N ASP A 186 39.27 15.84 8.61
CA ASP A 186 40.14 16.82 7.95
C ASP A 186 39.43 18.16 7.76
N LEU A 187 38.12 18.13 7.49
CA LEU A 187 37.28 19.31 7.39
C LEU A 187 37.08 19.97 8.76
N ASP A 188 36.88 19.20 9.83
CA ASP A 188 36.84 19.70 11.22
C ASP A 188 38.16 20.40 11.59
N ARG A 189 39.29 19.74 11.32
CA ARG A 189 40.62 20.31 11.54
C ARG A 189 40.91 21.56 10.71
N ALA A 190 40.27 21.70 9.55
CA ALA A 190 40.34 22.89 8.72
C ALA A 190 39.41 24.02 9.20
N GLY A 191 38.65 23.81 10.29
CA GLY A 191 37.74 24.78 10.88
C GLY A 191 36.39 24.86 10.17
N VAL A 192 35.97 23.79 9.50
CA VAL A 192 34.63 23.70 8.92
C VAL A 192 33.65 23.32 10.04
N ASP A 193 32.80 24.27 10.43
CA ASP A 193 31.74 24.03 11.40
C ASP A 193 30.67 23.10 10.81
N PHE A 194 30.59 21.87 11.33
CA PHE A 194 29.51 20.95 11.02
C PHE A 194 28.24 21.44 11.70
N LYS A 195 27.27 21.89 10.92
CA LYS A 195 25.88 21.93 11.39
C LYS A 195 25.36 20.51 11.44
N GLU A 196 24.69 20.18 12.53
CA GLU A 196 23.87 18.97 12.64
C GLU A 196 22.68 19.12 11.68
N GLU A 197 22.95 18.86 10.40
CA GLU A 197 21.94 18.71 9.38
C GLU A 197 22.21 17.35 8.77
N VAL A 198 21.45 16.35 9.22
CA VAL A 198 21.39 15.01 8.61
C VAL A 198 20.73 15.18 7.24
N VAL A 199 21.46 15.78 6.31
CA VAL A 199 21.17 15.68 4.89
C VAL A 199 21.83 14.40 4.45
N LEU A 200 21.11 13.29 4.60
CA LEU A 200 21.35 12.08 3.82
C LEU A 200 21.35 12.53 2.36
N GLY A 201 22.56 12.77 1.82
CA GLY A 201 22.76 13.27 0.47
C GLY A 201 21.90 12.46 -0.49
N GLU A 202 20.94 13.15 -1.10
CA GLU A 202 19.81 12.62 -1.87
C GLU A 202 19.98 11.15 -2.25
N PHE A 203 19.49 10.26 -1.37
CA PHE A 203 19.12 8.93 -1.78
C PHE A 203 18.19 9.13 -2.98
N THR A 204 18.52 8.59 -4.15
CA THR A 204 17.79 8.83 -5.40
C THR A 204 16.32 8.38 -5.35
N PHE A 205 15.90 7.79 -4.24
CA PHE A 205 14.55 7.38 -3.90
C PHE A 205 13.89 8.22 -2.79
N TRP A 206 14.52 9.27 -2.22
CA TRP A 206 13.97 10.01 -1.06
C TRP A 206 12.57 10.58 -1.32
N LYS A 207 12.33 11.11 -2.51
CA LYS A 207 10.99 11.57 -2.92
C LYS A 207 9.98 10.42 -2.97
N GLN A 208 10.39 9.26 -3.51
CA GLN A 208 9.54 8.06 -3.56
C GLN A 208 9.34 7.44 -2.17
N TRP A 209 10.33 7.53 -1.30
CA TRP A 209 10.26 7.11 0.10
C TRP A 209 9.31 8.01 0.89
N HIS A 210 9.40 9.33 0.74
CA HIS A 210 8.51 10.28 1.40
C HIS A 210 7.06 10.14 0.90
N ASP A 211 6.85 9.94 -0.40
CA ASP A 211 5.53 9.68 -0.97
C ASP A 211 4.94 8.35 -0.43
N VAL A 212 5.79 7.34 -0.21
CA VAL A 212 5.38 6.03 0.34
C VAL A 212 5.21 6.05 1.85
N GLU A 213 6.05 6.78 2.58
CA GLU A 213 5.96 6.98 4.02
C GLU A 213 4.70 7.79 4.36
N GLU A 214 4.40 8.82 3.58
CA GLU A 214 3.14 9.57 3.65
C GLU A 214 1.94 8.69 3.28
N TYR A 215 2.06 7.85 2.26
CA TYR A 215 1.02 6.88 1.89
C TYR A 215 0.79 5.86 3.02
N CYS A 216 1.84 5.21 3.52
CA CYS A 216 1.80 4.17 4.56
C CYS A 216 1.40 4.70 5.94
N ASN A 217 1.74 5.95 6.27
CA ASN A 217 1.30 6.61 7.50
C ASN A 217 -0.11 7.21 7.38
N SER A 218 -0.71 7.22 6.18
CA SER A 218 -2.13 7.51 6.04
C SER A 218 -2.97 6.30 6.45
N GLU A 219 -4.17 6.51 6.99
CA GLU A 219 -4.98 5.37 7.47
C GLU A 219 -5.59 4.53 6.33
N TRP A 220 -5.70 5.12 5.14
CA TRP A 220 -6.44 4.56 4.01
C TRP A 220 -5.86 3.26 3.39
N PRO A 221 -4.53 3.09 3.18
CA PRO A 221 -3.96 1.86 2.65
C PRO A 221 -4.14 0.66 3.57
N SER A 222 -4.18 0.84 4.90
CA SER A 222 -4.47 -0.25 5.84
C SER A 222 -5.90 -0.77 5.66
N TYR A 223 -6.86 0.14 5.49
CA TYR A 223 -8.24 -0.21 5.16
C TYR A 223 -8.34 -0.87 3.78
N LEU A 224 -7.59 -0.38 2.77
CA LEU A 224 -7.58 -0.96 1.43
C LEU A 224 -6.92 -2.35 1.37
N ALA A 225 -5.85 -2.56 2.12
CA ALA A 225 -5.18 -3.85 2.26
C ALA A 225 -6.10 -4.86 2.96
N SER A 226 -6.81 -4.43 4.02
CA SER A 226 -7.83 -5.25 4.68
C SER A 226 -8.99 -5.57 3.75
N LEU A 227 -9.48 -4.59 2.98
CA LEU A 227 -10.52 -4.79 1.97
C LEU A 227 -10.06 -5.81 0.91
N ARG A 228 -8.83 -5.67 0.41
CA ARG A 228 -8.24 -6.58 -0.59
C ARG A 228 -8.08 -8.00 -0.03
N ARG A 229 -7.62 -8.15 1.20
CA ARG A 229 -7.41 -9.45 1.84
C ARG A 229 -8.73 -10.16 2.14
N ASP A 230 -9.74 -9.44 2.62
CA ASP A 230 -10.94 -10.07 3.16
C ASP A 230 -12.06 -10.19 2.09
N TYR A 231 -12.09 -9.28 1.11
CA TYR A 231 -13.11 -9.28 0.05
C TYR A 231 -12.59 -9.72 -1.33
N PHE A 232 -11.29 -9.52 -1.64
CA PHE A 232 -10.71 -9.87 -2.95
C PHE A 232 -9.86 -11.15 -2.96
N SER A 233 -9.79 -11.89 -1.84
CA SER A 233 -9.05 -13.17 -1.74
C SER A 233 -9.83 -14.39 -2.23
N SER A 234 -11.16 -14.30 -2.28
CA SER A 234 -12.05 -15.38 -2.69
C SER A 234 -12.94 -14.92 -3.84
N PRO A 235 -13.06 -15.70 -4.93
CA PRO A 235 -13.98 -15.40 -6.03
C PRO A 235 -15.42 -15.16 -5.57
N TRP A 236 -15.84 -15.84 -4.49
CA TRP A 236 -17.20 -15.75 -3.95
C TRP A 236 -17.46 -14.45 -3.17
N ALA A 237 -16.45 -13.93 -2.46
CA ALA A 237 -16.56 -12.67 -1.74
C ALA A 237 -16.64 -11.48 -2.70
N LEU A 238 -15.94 -11.57 -3.84
CA LEU A 238 -16.04 -10.59 -4.91
C LEU A 238 -17.45 -10.58 -5.53
N ILE A 239 -17.99 -11.76 -5.85
CA ILE A 239 -19.34 -11.89 -6.41
C ILE A 239 -20.39 -11.34 -5.44
N SER A 240 -20.26 -11.58 -4.13
CA SER A 240 -21.23 -11.10 -3.14
C SER A 240 -21.25 -9.58 -3.00
N VAL A 241 -20.08 -8.93 -3.07
CA VAL A 241 -19.98 -7.46 -3.06
C VAL A 241 -20.60 -6.86 -4.31
N PHE A 242 -20.30 -7.40 -5.49
CA PHE A 242 -20.92 -6.93 -6.74
C PHE A 242 -22.43 -7.16 -6.74
N ALA A 243 -22.91 -8.30 -6.25
CA ALA A 243 -24.33 -8.57 -6.09
C ALA A 243 -24.99 -7.56 -5.14
N ALA A 244 -24.37 -7.24 -4.00
CA ALA A 244 -24.88 -6.26 -3.06
C ALA A 244 -24.95 -4.84 -3.66
N LEU A 245 -23.93 -4.43 -4.42
CA LEU A 245 -23.92 -3.14 -5.12
C LEU A 245 -25.01 -3.06 -6.20
N ILE A 246 -25.20 -4.13 -6.97
CA ILE A 246 -26.26 -4.21 -7.98
C ILE A 246 -27.63 -4.13 -7.30
N LEU A 247 -27.86 -4.90 -6.23
CA LEU A 247 -29.11 -4.86 -5.47
C LEU A 247 -29.36 -3.46 -4.90
N PHE A 248 -28.35 -2.82 -4.33
CA PHE A 248 -28.46 -1.46 -3.82
C PHE A 248 -28.82 -0.47 -4.94
N ALA A 249 -28.11 -0.51 -6.07
CA ALA A 249 -28.40 0.33 -7.23
C ALA A 249 -29.83 0.12 -7.75
N LEU A 250 -30.30 -1.14 -7.81
CA LEU A 250 -31.67 -1.46 -8.18
C LEU A 250 -32.68 -0.89 -7.19
N THR A 251 -32.41 -0.91 -5.88
CA THR A 251 -33.31 -0.31 -4.89
C THR A 251 -33.37 1.22 -5.00
N VAL A 252 -32.24 1.88 -5.27
CA VAL A 252 -32.19 3.32 -5.51
C VAL A 252 -32.97 3.66 -6.78
N LEU A 253 -32.73 2.94 -7.87
CA LEU A 253 -33.43 3.13 -9.14
C LEU A 253 -34.94 2.90 -9.01
N GLN A 254 -35.35 1.84 -8.31
CA GLN A 254 -36.75 1.56 -8.01
C GLN A 254 -37.38 2.68 -7.18
N THR A 255 -36.67 3.20 -6.17
CA THR A 255 -37.15 4.28 -5.30
C THR A 255 -37.32 5.58 -6.10
N VAL A 256 -36.34 5.94 -6.93
CA VAL A 256 -36.39 7.12 -7.81
C VAL A 256 -37.54 6.99 -8.82
N TYR A 257 -37.66 5.84 -9.49
CA TYR A 257 -38.76 5.60 -10.44
C TYR A 257 -40.14 5.69 -9.76
N THR A 258 -40.28 5.13 -8.56
CA THR A 258 -41.52 5.21 -7.76
C THR A 258 -41.83 6.65 -7.35
N ALA A 259 -40.82 7.43 -6.97
CA ALA A 259 -40.98 8.85 -6.61
C ALA A 259 -41.40 9.69 -7.82
N ILE A 260 -40.76 9.49 -8.98
CA ILE A 260 -41.08 10.20 -10.22
C ILE A 260 -42.50 9.87 -10.70
N LEU A 261 -42.86 8.59 -10.77
CA LEU A 261 -44.24 8.18 -11.11
C LEU A 261 -45.26 8.71 -10.10
N GLY A 262 -44.91 8.68 -8.81
CA GLY A 262 -45.73 9.24 -7.76
C GLY A 262 -45.97 10.74 -7.95
N ALA A 263 -44.92 11.50 -8.25
CA ALA A 263 -45.01 12.93 -8.54
C ALA A 263 -45.83 13.21 -9.81
N HIS A 264 -45.62 12.43 -10.89
CA HIS A 264 -46.40 12.56 -12.12
C HIS A 264 -47.90 12.27 -11.88
N GLY A 265 -48.23 11.24 -11.11
CA GLY A 265 -49.62 10.93 -10.77
C GLY A 265 -50.29 11.95 -9.85
N VAL A 266 -49.51 12.67 -9.04
CA VAL A 266 -49.99 13.82 -8.25
C VAL A 266 -50.24 15.02 -9.18
N TRP A 267 -49.31 15.31 -10.10
CA TRP A 267 -49.44 16.39 -11.09
C TRP A 267 -50.64 16.19 -12.02
N GLU A 268 -50.84 14.97 -12.54
CA GLU A 268 -52.01 14.63 -13.36
C GLU A 268 -53.32 14.88 -12.59
N GLY A 269 -53.33 14.63 -11.28
CA GLY A 269 -54.47 14.94 -10.40
C GLY A 269 -54.74 16.45 -10.27
N VAL A 270 -53.69 17.28 -10.25
CA VAL A 270 -53.82 18.75 -10.27
C VAL A 270 -54.38 19.22 -11.61
N GLU A 271 -53.90 18.68 -12.72
CA GLU A 271 -54.31 19.10 -14.07
C GLU A 271 -55.75 18.68 -14.41
N THR A 272 -56.12 17.44 -14.07
CA THR A 272 -57.49 16.93 -14.26
C THR A 272 -58.47 17.57 -13.26
N GLY A 273 -58.04 17.73 -12.01
CA GLY A 273 -58.80 18.30 -10.91
C GLY A 273 -59.64 17.27 -10.17
N TYR A 274 -59.64 17.33 -8.84
CA TYR A 274 -60.47 16.48 -8.01
C TYR A 274 -61.94 16.91 -8.03
N VAL A 275 -62.83 15.97 -8.33
CA VAL A 275 -64.29 16.16 -8.25
C VAL A 275 -64.84 15.22 -7.19
N GLY A 276 -65.44 15.79 -6.14
CA GLY A 276 -66.09 15.04 -5.07
C GLY A 276 -67.36 14.31 -5.53
N PRO A 277 -67.86 13.32 -4.76
CA PRO A 277 -69.09 12.63 -5.09
C PRO A 277 -70.28 13.57 -4.97
N GLN A 278 -71.23 13.49 -5.90
CA GLN A 278 -72.46 14.28 -5.84
C GLN A 278 -73.35 13.76 -4.70
N ASN A 279 -74.01 14.68 -3.99
CA ASN A 279 -74.85 14.33 -2.85
C ASN A 279 -75.95 13.33 -3.26
N GLY A 280 -75.86 12.10 -2.74
CA GLY A 280 -76.86 11.04 -2.92
C GLY A 280 -76.47 9.87 -3.83
N GLU A 281 -75.25 9.83 -4.37
CA GLU A 281 -74.81 8.75 -5.25
C GLU A 281 -74.40 7.49 -4.47
N ALA A 282 -75.08 6.36 -4.71
CA ALA A 282 -74.78 5.08 -4.06
C ALA A 282 -73.53 4.44 -4.70
N LEU A 283 -72.35 4.80 -4.21
CA LEU A 283 -71.08 4.27 -4.70
C LEU A 283 -70.81 2.85 -4.17
N ASN A 284 -70.31 1.98 -5.04
CA ASN A 284 -69.81 0.66 -4.67
C ASN A 284 -68.44 0.77 -3.97
N GLN A 285 -67.95 -0.33 -3.37
CA GLN A 285 -66.71 -0.31 -2.59
C GLN A 285 -65.48 0.07 -3.44
N ALA A 286 -65.40 -0.42 -4.68
CA ALA A 286 -64.28 -0.11 -5.58
C ALA A 286 -64.25 1.38 -5.98
N GLN A 287 -65.42 1.99 -6.18
CA GLN A 287 -65.56 3.42 -6.45
C GLN A 287 -65.18 4.27 -5.23
N LYS A 288 -65.54 3.84 -4.01
CA LYS A 288 -65.11 4.50 -2.77
C LYS A 288 -63.59 4.44 -2.58
N ASP A 289 -62.98 3.29 -2.88
CA ASP A 289 -61.53 3.13 -2.77
C ASP A 289 -60.78 3.96 -3.82
N ALA A 290 -61.29 4.03 -5.05
CA ALA A 290 -60.74 4.88 -6.11
C ALA A 290 -60.84 6.38 -5.77
N LEU A 291 -62.03 6.83 -5.34
CA LEU A 291 -62.26 8.22 -4.93
C LEU A 291 -61.42 8.61 -3.71
N GLY A 292 -61.20 7.68 -2.78
CA GLY A 292 -60.30 7.85 -1.65
C GLY A 292 -58.83 7.99 -2.06
N LYS A 293 -58.37 7.31 -3.12
CA LYS A 293 -57.01 7.45 -3.66
C LYS A 293 -56.81 8.81 -4.33
N GLU A 294 -57.77 9.25 -5.15
CA GLU A 294 -57.70 10.56 -5.81
C GLU A 294 -57.76 11.71 -4.82
N ARG A 295 -58.63 11.63 -3.80
CA ARG A 295 -58.64 12.62 -2.70
C ARG A 295 -57.29 12.72 -1.98
N LYS A 296 -56.63 11.58 -1.72
CA LYS A 296 -55.31 11.56 -1.07
C LYS A 296 -54.22 12.19 -1.95
N LYS A 297 -54.29 12.00 -3.27
CA LYS A 297 -53.36 12.64 -4.22
C LYS A 297 -53.58 14.15 -4.26
N ASP A 298 -54.83 14.59 -4.35
CA ASP A 298 -55.20 16.02 -4.36
C ASP A 298 -54.75 16.73 -3.07
N GLN A 299 -54.98 16.13 -1.90
CA GLN A 299 -54.51 16.68 -0.62
C GLN A 299 -52.98 16.74 -0.52
N ARG A 300 -52.27 15.74 -1.07
CA ARG A 300 -50.80 15.76 -1.16
C ARG A 300 -50.30 16.88 -2.08
N ALA A 301 -50.92 17.06 -3.25
CA ALA A 301 -50.62 18.16 -4.15
C ALA A 301 -50.82 19.52 -3.49
N LEU A 302 -51.97 19.72 -2.84
CA LEU A 302 -52.29 20.97 -2.15
C LEU A 302 -51.26 21.30 -1.04
N THR A 303 -50.83 20.28 -0.29
CA THR A 303 -49.78 20.45 0.74
C THR A 303 -48.45 20.89 0.13
N ILE A 304 -48.05 20.28 -0.99
CA ILE A 304 -46.81 20.63 -1.70
C ILE A 304 -46.89 22.06 -2.25
N ILE A 305 -48.02 22.45 -2.82
CA ILE A 305 -48.24 23.82 -3.30
C ILE A 305 -48.09 24.79 -2.14
N HIS A 306 -48.81 24.59 -1.03
CA HIS A 306 -48.73 25.46 0.15
C HIS A 306 -47.31 25.60 0.73
N GLN A 307 -46.52 24.53 0.74
CA GLN A 307 -45.12 24.57 1.23
C GLN A 307 -44.17 25.37 0.32
N GLY A 308 -44.53 25.59 -0.95
CA GLY A 308 -43.73 26.33 -1.92
C GLY A 308 -44.09 27.81 -2.07
N LEU A 309 -45.12 28.29 -1.36
CA LEU A 309 -45.58 29.68 -1.42
C LEU A 309 -44.98 30.52 -0.28
N ASP A 310 -44.76 31.80 -0.53
CA ASP A 310 -44.50 32.77 0.52
C ASP A 310 -45.80 33.16 1.25
N ASP A 311 -45.69 33.88 2.37
CA ASP A 311 -46.83 34.22 3.23
C ASP A 311 -47.93 34.99 2.47
N GLU A 312 -47.54 35.90 1.55
CA GLU A 312 -48.49 36.69 0.77
C GLU A 312 -49.26 35.85 -0.25
N MET A 313 -48.57 34.95 -0.96
CA MET A 313 -49.18 34.06 -1.94
C MET A 313 -49.98 32.94 -1.26
N PHE A 314 -49.56 32.50 -0.08
CA PHE A 314 -50.27 31.52 0.72
C PHE A 314 -51.66 32.03 1.14
N GLU A 315 -51.77 33.27 1.65
CA GLU A 315 -53.08 33.84 2.04
C GLU A 315 -54.09 33.88 0.88
N LYS A 316 -53.60 34.13 -0.35
CA LYS A 316 -54.44 34.17 -1.56
C LYS A 316 -54.99 32.80 -1.96
N VAL A 317 -54.29 31.72 -1.57
CA VAL A 317 -54.61 30.33 -1.95
C VAL A 317 -55.23 29.54 -0.79
N ALA A 318 -55.16 30.04 0.44
CA ALA A 318 -55.58 29.34 1.66
C ALA A 318 -57.06 28.91 1.70
N ASN A 319 -57.93 29.57 0.95
CA ASN A 319 -59.37 29.26 0.89
C ASN A 319 -59.75 28.26 -0.22
N GLU A 320 -58.79 27.84 -1.05
CA GLU A 320 -59.05 26.95 -2.16
C GLU A 320 -59.32 25.52 -1.68
N THR A 321 -60.30 24.86 -2.29
CA THR A 321 -60.81 23.57 -1.77
C THR A 321 -60.10 22.35 -2.34
N ASN A 322 -59.37 22.51 -3.45
CA ASN A 322 -58.61 21.46 -4.12
C ASN A 322 -57.31 22.01 -4.73
N SER A 323 -56.41 21.10 -5.07
CA SER A 323 -55.08 21.45 -5.58
C SER A 323 -55.11 22.17 -6.94
N LYS A 324 -56.11 21.89 -7.80
CA LYS A 324 -56.27 22.54 -9.10
C LYS A 324 -56.60 24.02 -8.97
N GLN A 325 -57.58 24.35 -8.13
CA GLN A 325 -57.95 25.73 -7.84
C GLN A 325 -56.76 26.52 -7.28
N ALA A 326 -56.05 25.91 -6.32
CA ALA A 326 -54.84 26.49 -5.76
C ALA A 326 -53.77 26.77 -6.83
N TRP A 327 -53.52 25.79 -7.70
CA TRP A 327 -52.55 25.93 -8.80
C TRP A 327 -52.95 26.98 -9.83
N ASP A 328 -54.22 27.03 -10.23
CA ASP A 328 -54.74 28.02 -11.18
C ASP A 328 -54.62 29.44 -10.62
N THR A 329 -54.92 29.65 -9.34
CA THR A 329 -54.74 30.94 -8.65
C THR A 329 -53.27 31.36 -8.64
N VAL A 330 -52.34 30.46 -8.29
CA VAL A 330 -50.89 30.74 -8.35
C VAL A 330 -50.47 31.12 -9.77
N ARG A 331 -50.88 30.34 -10.77
CA ARG A 331 -50.53 30.60 -12.18
C ARG A 331 -51.04 31.96 -12.66
N LEU A 332 -52.25 32.35 -12.27
CA LEU A 332 -52.82 33.66 -12.60
C LEU A 332 -52.03 34.81 -11.97
N GLN A 333 -51.59 34.66 -10.72
CA GLN A 333 -50.78 35.68 -10.04
C GLN A 333 -49.40 35.82 -10.70
N THR A 334 -48.76 34.70 -11.07
CA THR A 334 -47.48 34.72 -11.79
C THR A 334 -47.59 35.43 -13.14
N LEU A 335 -48.62 35.11 -13.94
CA LEU A 335 -48.85 35.77 -15.23
C LEU A 335 -49.11 37.28 -15.08
N ARG A 336 -49.80 37.69 -14.01
CA ARG A 336 -50.02 39.11 -13.70
C ARG A 336 -48.69 39.82 -13.38
N ALA A 337 -47.86 39.24 -12.53
CA ALA A 337 -46.57 39.79 -12.17
C ALA A 337 -45.62 39.91 -13.38
N GLU A 338 -45.61 38.90 -14.27
CA GLU A 338 -44.86 38.95 -15.52
C GLU A 338 -45.34 40.08 -16.45
N PHE A 339 -46.67 40.24 -16.59
CA PHE A 339 -47.26 41.30 -17.40
C PHE A 339 -46.93 42.70 -16.86
N GLU A 340 -47.04 42.91 -15.54
CA GLU A 340 -46.67 44.16 -14.88
C GLU A 340 -45.17 44.46 -15.02
N SER A 341 -44.30 43.45 -14.91
CA SER A 341 -42.86 43.62 -15.13
C SER A 341 -42.52 43.97 -16.58
N LEU A 342 -43.26 43.45 -17.57
CA LEU A 342 -43.06 43.78 -18.98
C LEU A 342 -43.49 45.22 -19.27
N LEU A 343 -44.64 45.66 -18.74
CA LEU A 343 -45.10 47.05 -18.87
C LEU A 343 -44.11 48.05 -18.27
N MET A 344 -43.49 47.73 -17.13
CA MET A 344 -42.47 48.60 -16.50
C MET A 344 -41.12 48.63 -17.23
N LYS A 345 -40.86 47.73 -18.19
CA LYS A 345 -39.64 47.76 -19.02
C LYS A 345 -39.83 48.54 -20.33
N GLU A 346 -41.07 48.79 -20.74
CA GLU A 346 -41.40 49.54 -21.97
C GLU A 346 -41.60 51.05 -21.72
N THR A 347 -41.77 51.46 -20.46
CA THR A 347 -41.75 52.87 -20.00
C THR A 347 -40.40 53.28 -19.48
#